data_AF-A0A7Y6NL06-F1
#
_entry.id   AF-A0A7Y6NL06-F1
#
_cell.length_a   1.000
_cell.length_b   1.000
_cell.length_c   1.000
_cell.angle_alpha   90.00
_cell.angle_beta   90.00
_cell.angle_gamma   90.00
#
_symmetry.space_group_name_H-M   'P 1'
#
loop_
_entity.id
_entity.type
_entity.pdbx_description
1 polymer ?
#
loop_
_entity_poly.entity_id
_entity_poly.type
_entity_poly.pdbx_seq_one_letter_code
_entity_poly.pdbx_strand_id
1 'polypeptide(L)'
;MSTRLPSRSTAADAPRRRSSLLLAVGALFAFGAVGAALVSQHVFGMDPCPWCVLQRAIFVAIGIAALLGLLLRSAPLRSLMGGLGLLLALGGIAAALWQHFVAAASASCNLTLADRIVGALRLDSALPDVFAARASCADAAVDLLGIPYDFWSLAAFVILALLLVRVLALQGRVARLARR
;
A
#
# COMPACT_ATOMS: atom_id res chain seq x y z
N MET A 1 7.10 -10.51 49.77
CA MET A 1 6.50 -10.15 48.46
C MET A 1 7.60 -9.61 47.55
N SER A 2 8.17 -10.46 46.68
CA SER A 2 9.22 -10.05 45.73
C SER A 2 8.55 -9.57 44.45
N THR A 3 8.48 -8.25 44.26
CA THR A 3 8.09 -7.64 42.98
C THR A 3 9.23 -7.85 41.98
N ARG A 4 9.14 -8.92 41.18
CA ARG A 4 10.03 -9.11 40.03
C ARG A 4 9.84 -7.97 39.04
N LEU A 5 10.77 -7.01 39.05
CA LEU A 5 10.89 -6.03 37.98
C LEU A 5 11.07 -6.76 36.64
N PRO A 6 10.32 -6.38 35.59
CA PRO A 6 10.45 -7.00 34.27
C PRO A 6 11.89 -6.84 33.76
N SER A 7 12.50 -7.96 33.35
CA SER A 7 13.85 -7.97 32.78
C SER A 7 13.90 -7.06 31.53
N ARG A 8 15.02 -6.35 31.32
CA ARG A 8 15.21 -5.44 30.16
C ARG A 8 14.86 -6.06 28.80
N SER A 9 14.95 -7.38 28.65
CA SER A 9 14.54 -8.09 27.43
C SER A 9 13.03 -7.95 27.15
N THR A 10 12.18 -8.10 28.17
CA THR A 10 10.72 -8.03 28.01
C THR A 10 10.22 -6.65 27.57
N ALA A 11 10.87 -5.57 28.02
CA ALA A 11 10.50 -4.21 27.68
C ALA A 11 10.76 -3.86 26.20
N ALA A 12 11.80 -4.42 25.58
CA ALA A 12 12.11 -4.23 24.16
C ALA A 12 11.31 -5.15 23.24
N ASP A 13 10.87 -6.30 23.74
CA ASP A 13 10.13 -7.30 22.96
C ASP A 13 8.70 -6.87 22.59
N ALA A 14 7.99 -6.19 23.50
CA ALA A 14 6.62 -5.73 23.27
C ALA A 14 6.47 -4.80 22.04
N PRO A 15 7.23 -3.69 21.88
CA PRO A 15 7.14 -2.83 20.70
C PRO A 15 7.61 -3.53 19.40
N ARG A 16 8.56 -4.46 19.49
CA ARG A 16 9.00 -5.25 18.34
C ARG A 16 7.91 -6.22 17.86
N ARG A 17 7.22 -6.92 18.77
CA ARG A 17 6.07 -7.78 18.43
C ARG A 17 4.92 -6.99 17.82
N ARG A 18 4.58 -5.82 18.40
CA ARG A 18 3.52 -4.94 17.87
C ARG A 18 3.84 -4.43 16.47
N SER A 19 5.07 -3.97 16.22
CA SER A 19 5.47 -3.53 14.88
C SER A 19 5.48 -4.67 13.85
N SER A 20 5.83 -5.91 14.23
CA SER A 20 5.68 -7.07 13.34
C SER A 20 4.22 -7.35 13.02
N LEU A 21 3.33 -7.33 14.01
CA LEU A 21 1.88 -7.49 13.80
C LEU A 21 1.32 -6.44 12.83
N LEU A 22 1.68 -5.17 13.01
CA LEU A 22 1.21 -4.10 12.11
C LEU A 22 1.73 -4.25 10.68
N LEU A 23 2.98 -4.70 10.50
CA LEU A 23 3.51 -5.00 9.17
C LEU A 23 2.78 -6.19 8.52
N ALA A 24 2.45 -7.23 9.30
CA ALA A 24 1.71 -8.38 8.78
C ALA A 24 0.28 -8.01 8.38
N VAL A 25 -0.40 -7.23 9.22
CA VAL A 25 -1.72 -6.67 8.90
C VAL A 25 -1.64 -5.76 7.68
N GLY A 26 -0.62 -4.90 7.59
CA GLY A 26 -0.42 -4.03 6.43
C GLY A 26 -0.19 -4.81 5.14
N ALA A 27 0.63 -5.86 5.16
CA ALA A 27 0.85 -6.73 4.01
C ALA A 27 -0.45 -7.44 3.59
N LEU A 28 -1.16 -8.05 4.54
CA LEU A 28 -2.43 -8.73 4.27
C LEU A 28 -3.46 -7.76 3.68
N PHE A 29 -3.54 -6.56 4.24
CA PHE A 29 -4.46 -5.53 3.76
C PHE A 29 -4.10 -5.06 2.34
N ALA A 30 -2.82 -4.85 2.05
CA ALA A 30 -2.37 -4.45 0.72
C ALA A 30 -2.66 -5.52 -0.35
N PHE A 31 -2.35 -6.79 -0.08
CA PHE A 31 -2.69 -7.88 -1.00
C PHE A 31 -4.20 -8.13 -1.07
N GLY A 32 -4.91 -7.97 0.05
CA GLY A 32 -6.38 -8.04 0.09
C GLY A 32 -7.04 -6.97 -0.77
N ALA A 33 -6.52 -5.75 -0.78
CA ALA A 33 -7.00 -4.67 -1.65
C ALA A 33 -6.80 -5.00 -3.14
N VAL A 34 -5.65 -5.59 -3.52
CA VAL A 34 -5.42 -6.07 -4.89
C VAL A 34 -6.38 -7.21 -5.24
N GLY A 35 -6.59 -8.15 -4.32
CA GLY A 35 -7.56 -9.24 -4.49
C GLY A 35 -8.98 -8.73 -4.69
N ALA A 36 -9.42 -7.77 -3.87
CA ALA A 36 -10.71 -7.11 -4.02
C ALA A 36 -10.83 -6.43 -5.38
N ALA A 37 -9.78 -5.74 -5.85
CA ALA A 37 -9.77 -5.12 -7.17
C ALA A 37 -9.84 -6.12 -8.32
N LEU A 38 -9.26 -7.31 -8.17
CA LEU A 38 -9.37 -8.40 -9.15
C LEU A 38 -10.76 -9.02 -9.15
N VAL A 39 -11.41 -9.14 -7.99
CA VAL A 39 -12.82 -9.56 -7.90
C VAL A 39 -13.73 -8.52 -8.57
N SER A 40 -13.52 -7.24 -8.31
CA SER A 40 -14.22 -6.13 -8.99
C SER A 40 -14.10 -6.22 -10.52
N GLN A 41 -12.91 -6.55 -11.02
CA GLN A 41 -12.69 -6.70 -12.45
C GLN A 41 -13.39 -7.93 -13.04
N HIS A 42 -13.22 -9.11 -12.45
CA HIS A 42 -13.68 -10.36 -13.06
C HIS A 42 -15.14 -10.72 -12.75
N VAL A 43 -15.66 -10.27 -11.60
CA VAL A 43 -17.03 -10.61 -11.15
C VAL A 43 -18.00 -9.48 -11.46
N PHE A 44 -17.59 -8.23 -11.25
CA PHE A 44 -18.44 -7.05 -11.48
C PHE A 44 -18.23 -6.40 -12.85
N GLY A 45 -17.29 -6.90 -13.66
CA GLY A 45 -17.02 -6.38 -15.01
C GLY A 45 -16.46 -4.96 -15.04
N MET A 46 -15.81 -4.52 -13.95
CA MET A 46 -15.21 -3.18 -13.87
C MET A 46 -13.82 -3.18 -14.51
N ASP A 47 -13.72 -2.69 -15.75
CA ASP A 47 -12.46 -2.64 -16.46
C ASP A 47 -11.48 -1.62 -15.84
N PRO A 48 -10.18 -1.99 -15.68
CA PRO A 48 -9.21 -1.11 -15.06
C PRO A 48 -8.71 -0.04 -16.04
N CYS A 49 -8.57 1.19 -15.55
CA CYS A 49 -7.85 2.27 -16.24
C CYS A 49 -6.35 2.27 -15.87
N PRO A 50 -5.49 3.03 -16.59
CA PRO A 50 -4.06 3.12 -16.30
C PRO A 50 -3.72 3.53 -14.86
N TRP A 51 -4.51 4.44 -14.27
CA TRP A 51 -4.30 4.88 -12.89
C TRP A 51 -4.66 3.80 -11.86
N CYS A 52 -5.73 3.03 -12.10
CA CYS A 52 -6.07 1.87 -11.28
C CYS A 52 -4.97 0.81 -11.32
N VAL A 53 -4.38 0.56 -12.49
CA VAL A 53 -3.22 -0.34 -12.65
C VAL A 53 -2.02 0.15 -11.85
N LEU A 54 -1.70 1.44 -11.94
CA LEU A 54 -0.61 2.02 -11.16
C LEU A 54 -0.86 1.89 -9.65
N GLN A 55 -2.08 2.15 -9.18
CA GLN A 55 -2.45 1.97 -7.77
C GLN A 55 -2.28 0.51 -7.31
N ARG A 56 -2.67 -0.47 -8.14
CA ARG A 56 -2.44 -1.90 -7.85
C ARG A 56 -0.94 -2.20 -7.70
N ALA A 57 -0.11 -1.67 -8.59
CA ALA A 57 1.34 -1.85 -8.50
C ALA A 57 1.90 -1.25 -7.20
N ILE A 58 1.40 -0.07 -6.79
CA ILE A 58 1.77 0.55 -5.51
C ILE A 58 1.35 -0.32 -4.32
N PHE A 59 0.13 -0.87 -4.30
CA PHE A 59 -0.30 -1.79 -3.24
C PHE A 59 0.60 -3.03 -3.15
N VAL A 60 0.94 -3.64 -4.29
CA VAL A 60 1.88 -4.78 -4.33
C VAL A 60 3.24 -4.38 -3.78
N ALA A 61 3.78 -3.23 -4.18
CA ALA A 61 5.06 -2.72 -3.70
C ALA A 61 5.05 -2.46 -2.17
N ILE A 62 3.96 -1.89 -1.63
CA ILE A 62 3.78 -1.72 -0.18
C ILE A 62 3.72 -3.07 0.52
N GLY A 63 2.97 -4.03 -0.02
CA GLY A 63 2.87 -5.38 0.52
C GLY A 63 4.23 -6.08 0.59
N ILE A 64 5.02 -5.99 -0.48
CA ILE A 64 6.39 -6.52 -0.53
C ILE A 64 7.29 -5.81 0.48
N ALA A 65 7.27 -4.48 0.55
CA ALA A 65 8.05 -3.72 1.53
C ALA A 65 7.69 -4.12 2.98
N ALA A 66 6.41 -4.33 3.26
CA ALA A 66 5.94 -4.78 4.57
C ALA A 66 6.42 -6.21 4.90
N LEU A 67 6.37 -7.14 3.94
CA LEU A 67 6.91 -8.50 4.09
C LEU A 67 8.43 -8.50 4.30
N LEU A 68 9.17 -7.68 3.54
CA LEU A 68 10.61 -7.51 3.76
C LEU A 68 10.88 -6.95 5.16
N GLY A 69 10.09 -5.97 5.60
CA GLY A 69 10.15 -5.44 6.97
C GLY A 69 9.82 -6.47 8.07
N LEU A 70 9.11 -7.56 7.75
CA LEU A 70 8.89 -8.70 8.66
C LEU A 70 10.08 -9.65 8.70
N LEU A 71 10.63 -9.98 7.53
CA LEU A 71 11.78 -10.88 7.35
C LEU A 71 13.05 -10.31 7.96
N LEU A 72 13.24 -8.99 7.86
CA LEU A 72 14.44 -8.31 8.33
C LEU A 72 14.39 -8.12 9.86
N ARG A 73 15.40 -8.66 10.57
CA ARG A 73 15.49 -8.53 12.04
C ARG A 73 16.15 -7.22 12.50
N SER A 74 16.82 -6.50 11.60
CA SER A 74 17.53 -5.25 11.92
C SER A 74 16.58 -4.06 12.03
N ALA A 75 16.61 -3.37 13.17
CA ALA A 75 15.78 -2.18 13.43
C ALA A 75 15.89 -1.08 12.35
N PRO A 76 17.09 -0.68 11.86
CA PRO A 76 17.19 0.37 10.85
C PRO A 76 16.58 -0.06 9.51
N LEU A 77 16.77 -1.31 9.10
CA LEU A 77 16.28 -1.80 7.82
C LEU A 77 14.75 -1.96 7.82
N ARG A 78 14.17 -2.35 8.96
CA ARG A 78 12.71 -2.32 9.13
C ARG A 78 12.13 -0.91 9.06
N SER A 79 12.87 0.09 9.55
CA SER A 79 12.50 1.50 9.44
C SER A 79 12.63 2.02 8.02
N LEU A 80 13.64 1.57 7.28
CA LEU A 80 13.78 1.89 5.87
C LEU A 80 12.60 1.32 5.08
N MET A 81 12.24 0.05 5.29
CA MET A 81 11.10 -0.58 4.62
C MET A 81 9.76 0.06 4.99
N GLY A 82 9.56 0.39 6.27
CA GLY A 82 8.37 1.12 6.73
C GLY A 82 8.28 2.53 6.13
N GLY A 83 9.42 3.22 5.98
CA GLY A 83 9.50 4.53 5.35
C GLY A 83 9.22 4.48 3.85
N LEU A 84 9.81 3.51 3.16
CA LEU A 84 9.54 3.26 1.74
C LEU A 84 8.05 2.95 1.51
N GLY A 85 7.47 2.06 2.31
CA GLY A 85 6.04 1.77 2.24
C GLY A 85 5.17 3.01 2.48
N LEU A 86 5.57 3.89 3.41
CA LEU A 86 4.84 5.12 3.69
C LEU A 86 4.90 6.08 2.50
N LEU A 87 6.07 6.26 1.89
CA LEU A 87 6.24 7.09 0.69
C LEU A 87 5.38 6.55 -0.47
N LEU A 88 5.37 5.24 -0.66
CA LEU A 88 4.51 4.59 -1.65
C LEU A 88 3.03 4.81 -1.34
N ALA A 89 2.60 4.71 -0.08
CA ALA A 89 1.21 4.95 0.31
C ALA A 89 0.80 6.41 0.05
N LEU A 90 1.67 7.38 0.35
CA LEU A 90 1.44 8.79 0.02
C LEU A 90 1.37 9.02 -1.49
N GLY A 91 2.22 8.35 -2.27
CA GLY A 91 2.13 8.34 -3.73
C GLY A 91 0.81 7.75 -4.23
N GLY A 92 0.31 6.69 -3.60
CA GLY A 92 -0.99 6.09 -3.88
C GLY A 92 -2.16 7.02 -3.57
N ILE A 93 -2.12 7.75 -2.44
CA ILE A 93 -3.09 8.80 -2.09
C ILE A 93 -3.09 9.89 -3.17
N ALA A 94 -1.91 10.39 -3.54
CA ALA A 94 -1.79 11.41 -4.59
C ALA A 94 -2.32 10.90 -5.94
N ALA A 95 -2.04 9.65 -6.29
CA ALA A 95 -2.54 9.01 -7.51
C ALA A 95 -4.08 8.86 -7.50
N ALA A 96 -4.68 8.49 -6.37
CA ALA A 96 -6.13 8.37 -6.24
C ALA A 96 -6.83 9.74 -6.34
N LEU A 97 -6.30 10.76 -5.66
CA LEU A 97 -6.82 12.13 -5.75
C LEU A 97 -6.66 12.71 -7.16
N TRP A 98 -5.52 12.47 -7.80
CA TRP A 98 -5.29 12.90 -9.18
C TRP A 98 -6.24 12.22 -10.15
N GLN A 99 -6.50 10.91 -9.95
CA GLN A 99 -7.47 10.18 -10.74
C GLN A 99 -8.85 10.83 -10.64
N HIS A 100 -9.30 11.11 -9.43
CA HIS A 100 -10.62 11.70 -9.18
C HIS A 100 -10.77 13.10 -9.80
N PHE A 101 -9.84 14.00 -9.51
CA PHE A 101 -10.00 15.41 -9.86
C PHE A 101 -9.58 15.76 -11.30
N VAL A 102 -8.67 14.97 -11.89
CA VAL A 102 -8.05 15.32 -13.19
C VAL A 102 -8.29 14.24 -14.23
N ALA A 103 -7.97 12.99 -13.90
CA ALA A 103 -8.01 11.92 -14.91
C ALA A 103 -9.44 11.50 -15.27
N ALA A 104 -10.39 11.57 -14.33
CA ALA A 104 -11.80 11.24 -14.59
C ALA A 104 -12.43 12.15 -15.65
N ALA A 105 -11.95 13.38 -15.81
CA ALA A 105 -12.40 14.32 -16.85
C ALA A 105 -11.74 14.05 -18.22
N SER A 106 -10.79 13.12 -18.31
CA SER A 106 -9.98 12.88 -19.50
C SER A 106 -10.38 11.56 -20.18
N ALA A 107 -10.90 11.63 -21.41
CA ALA A 107 -11.18 10.47 -22.25
C ALA A 107 -9.91 9.82 -22.86
N SER A 108 -8.74 10.43 -22.66
CA SER A 108 -7.48 10.00 -23.26
C SER A 108 -6.93 8.75 -22.57
N CYS A 109 -6.98 7.63 -23.28
CA CYS A 109 -6.66 6.30 -22.76
C CYS A 109 -5.18 5.87 -22.93
N ASN A 110 -4.27 6.74 -23.41
CA ASN A 110 -2.97 6.26 -23.92
C ASN A 110 -1.76 7.21 -23.79
N LEU A 111 -1.67 8.12 -22.82
CA LEU A 111 -0.50 9.01 -22.69
C LEU A 111 -0.24 9.49 -21.25
N THR A 112 -0.67 8.71 -20.25
CA THR A 112 -0.58 9.14 -18.85
C THR A 112 0.79 8.84 -18.24
N LEU A 113 1.12 9.51 -17.15
CA LEU A 113 2.31 9.19 -16.35
C LEU A 113 2.27 7.74 -15.83
N ALA A 114 1.07 7.20 -15.60
CA ALA A 114 0.88 5.80 -15.23
C ALA A 114 1.36 4.84 -16.32
N ASP A 115 1.01 5.08 -17.60
CA ASP A 115 1.45 4.25 -18.72
C ASP A 115 2.98 4.23 -18.85
N ARG A 116 3.63 5.39 -18.66
CA ARG A 116 5.10 5.48 -18.69
C ARG A 116 5.76 4.67 -17.58
N ILE A 117 5.19 4.69 -16.37
CA ILE A 117 5.73 3.92 -15.24
C ILE A 117 5.49 2.43 -15.46
N VAL A 118 4.25 2.04 -15.76
CA VAL A 118 3.87 0.63 -15.96
C VAL A 118 4.65 0.01 -17.12
N GLY A 119 4.74 0.72 -18.25
CA GLY A 119 5.50 0.30 -19.43
C GLY A 119 7.01 0.28 -19.19
N ALA A 120 7.58 1.23 -18.44
CA ALA A 120 8.99 1.21 -18.09
C ALA A 120 9.36 0.00 -17.21
N LEU A 121 8.48 -0.39 -16.29
CA LEU A 121 8.66 -1.61 -15.50
C LEU A 121 8.16 -2.88 -16.22
N ARG A 122 7.58 -2.77 -17.42
CA ARG A 122 7.04 -3.86 -18.25
C ARG A 122 5.99 -4.76 -17.56
N LEU A 123 5.28 -4.23 -16.55
CA LEU A 123 4.30 -5.00 -15.77
C LEU A 123 3.13 -5.50 -16.64
N ASP A 124 2.72 -4.68 -17.60
CA ASP A 124 1.71 -4.96 -18.61
C ASP A 124 2.04 -6.21 -19.43
N SER A 125 3.31 -6.38 -19.81
CA SER A 125 3.78 -7.55 -20.56
C SER A 125 4.06 -8.77 -19.69
N ALA A 126 4.38 -8.58 -18.41
CA ALA A 126 4.70 -9.67 -17.48
C ALA A 126 3.46 -10.37 -16.92
N LEU A 127 2.43 -9.60 -16.56
CA LEU A 127 1.17 -10.10 -15.98
C LEU A 127 -0.02 -9.30 -16.55
N PRO A 128 -0.38 -9.52 -17.83
CA PRO A 128 -1.41 -8.72 -18.51
C PRO A 128 -2.79 -8.83 -17.84
N ASP A 129 -3.13 -9.98 -17.25
CA ASP A 129 -4.43 -10.16 -16.60
C ASP A 129 -4.65 -9.21 -15.41
N VAL A 130 -3.55 -8.80 -14.76
CA VAL A 130 -3.54 -7.96 -13.57
C VAL A 130 -3.25 -6.49 -13.89
N PHE A 131 -2.35 -6.23 -14.85
CA PHE A 131 -1.81 -4.90 -15.12
C PHE A 131 -2.13 -4.33 -16.51
N ALA A 132 -2.91 -5.02 -17.36
CA ALA A 132 -3.39 -4.41 -18.60
C ALA A 132 -4.53 -3.42 -18.31
N ALA A 133 -4.39 -2.18 -18.75
CA ALA A 133 -5.48 -1.21 -18.79
C ALA A 133 -6.41 -1.55 -19.96
N ARG A 134 -7.73 -1.62 -19.70
CA ARG A 134 -8.74 -2.00 -20.70
C ARG A 134 -9.81 -0.94 -20.93
N ALA A 135 -9.86 0.09 -20.08
CA ALA A 135 -10.84 1.18 -20.16
C ALA A 135 -10.18 2.55 -20.00
N SER A 136 -10.87 3.59 -20.48
CA SER A 136 -10.48 4.98 -20.24
C SER A 136 -10.72 5.37 -18.79
N CYS A 137 -10.07 6.45 -18.31
CA CYS A 137 -10.28 6.93 -16.95
C CYS A 137 -11.71 7.45 -16.73
N ALA A 138 -12.36 7.94 -17.79
CA ALA A 138 -13.75 8.37 -17.76
C ALA A 138 -14.71 7.16 -17.67
N ASP A 139 -14.45 6.10 -18.45
CA ASP A 139 -15.29 4.89 -18.42
C ASP A 139 -15.13 4.09 -17.13
N ALA A 140 -13.94 4.16 -16.50
CA ALA A 140 -13.65 3.53 -15.23
C ALA A 140 -14.13 4.33 -14.00
N ALA A 141 -14.73 5.52 -14.19
CA ALA A 141 -15.30 6.33 -13.12
C ALA A 141 -16.67 5.78 -12.68
N VAL A 142 -16.65 4.56 -12.14
CA VAL A 142 -17.84 3.83 -11.69
C VAL A 142 -18.03 3.96 -10.19
N ASP A 143 -19.30 3.96 -9.77
CA ASP A 143 -19.67 3.96 -8.36
C ASP A 143 -19.88 2.52 -7.87
N LEU A 144 -19.26 2.21 -6.72
CA LEU A 144 -19.51 0.99 -5.98
C LEU A 144 -20.25 1.33 -4.68
N LEU A 145 -21.48 0.83 -4.54
CA LEU A 145 -22.37 1.12 -3.40
C LEU A 145 -22.68 2.62 -3.24
N GLY A 146 -22.76 3.35 -4.35
CA GLY A 146 -23.04 4.79 -4.38
C GLY A 146 -21.85 5.68 -3.98
N ILE A 147 -20.65 5.10 -3.89
CA ILE A 147 -19.39 5.81 -3.64
C ILE A 147 -18.46 5.56 -4.83
N PRO A 148 -17.80 6.60 -5.38
CA PRO A 148 -16.85 6.42 -6.46
C PRO A 148 -15.72 5.44 -6.09
N TYR A 149 -15.41 4.53 -7.02
CA TYR A 149 -14.51 3.40 -6.75
C TYR A 149 -13.08 3.84 -6.34
N ASP A 150 -12.62 4.98 -6.84
CA ASP A 150 -11.35 5.62 -6.48
C ASP A 150 -11.25 6.03 -5.01
N PHE A 151 -12.36 6.40 -4.35
CA PHE A 151 -12.37 6.68 -2.91
C PHE A 151 -12.11 5.44 -2.06
N TRP A 152 -12.50 4.24 -2.53
CA TRP A 152 -12.19 2.99 -1.83
C TRP A 152 -10.67 2.74 -1.82
N SER A 153 -10.01 2.96 -2.97
CA SER A 153 -8.54 2.90 -3.05
C SER A 153 -7.89 3.97 -2.17
N LEU A 154 -8.41 5.20 -2.18
CA LEU A 154 -7.93 6.27 -1.32
C LEU A 154 -7.99 5.89 0.16
N ALA A 155 -9.14 5.39 0.61
CA ALA A 155 -9.33 4.95 1.99
C ALA A 155 -8.35 3.83 2.36
N ALA A 156 -8.13 2.87 1.47
CA ALA A 156 -7.15 1.80 1.67
C ALA A 156 -5.71 2.34 1.80
N PHE A 157 -5.30 3.29 0.95
CA PHE A 157 -3.99 3.92 1.08
C PHE A 157 -3.83 4.73 2.37
N VAL A 158 -4.87 5.46 2.80
CA VAL A 158 -4.86 6.19 4.07
C VAL A 158 -4.70 5.24 5.26
N ILE A 159 -5.42 4.12 5.27
CA ILE A 159 -5.29 3.09 6.31
C ILE A 159 -3.85 2.54 6.34
N LEU A 160 -3.29 2.18 5.18
CA LEU A 160 -1.91 1.71 5.09
C LEU A 160 -0.90 2.75 5.56
N ALA A 161 -1.07 4.02 5.19
CA ALA A 161 -0.22 5.11 5.65
C ALA A 161 -0.24 5.23 7.17
N LEU A 162 -1.42 5.19 7.81
CA LEU A 162 -1.56 5.24 9.27
C LEU A 162 -0.88 4.04 9.95
N LEU A 163 -1.05 2.83 9.41
CA LEU A 163 -0.38 1.63 9.91
C LEU A 163 1.15 1.77 9.84
N LEU A 164 1.68 2.28 8.73
CA LEU A 164 3.12 2.42 8.51
C LEU A 164 3.74 3.54 9.35
N VAL A 165 3.04 4.67 9.53
CA VAL A 165 3.41 5.71 10.51
C VAL A 165 3.51 5.10 11.91
N ARG A 166 2.54 4.26 12.29
CA ARG A 166 2.57 3.61 13.60
C ARG A 166 3.74 2.65 13.75
N VAL A 167 4.07 1.89 12.70
CA VAL A 167 5.26 1.02 12.65
C VAL A 167 6.53 1.84 12.88
N LEU A 168 6.72 2.94 12.14
CA LEU A 168 7.88 3.83 12.26
C LEU A 168 7.99 4.43 13.67
N ALA A 169 6.87 4.88 14.24
CA ALA A 169 6.84 5.41 15.60
C ALA A 169 7.27 4.37 16.65
N LEU A 170 6.88 3.10 16.48
CA LEU A 170 7.28 2.00 17.37
C LEU A 170 8.76 1.65 17.19
N GLN A 171 9.28 1.66 15.97
CA GLN A 171 10.69 1.40 15.69
C GLN A 171 11.60 2.50 16.22
N GLY A 172 11.18 3.77 16.12
CA GLY A 172 11.89 4.90 16.74
C GLY A 172 12.00 4.77 18.26
N ARG A 173 11.00 4.17 18.94
CA ARG A 173 11.08 3.86 20.37
C ARG A 173 12.12 2.77 20.64
N VAL A 174 12.14 1.70 19.85
CA VAL A 174 13.13 0.62 19.98
C VAL A 174 14.56 1.15 19.78
N ALA A 175 14.77 1.98 18.76
CA ALA A 175 16.07 2.58 18.48
C ALA A 175 16.54 3.57 19.56
N ARG A 176 15.62 4.24 20.26
CA ARG A 176 15.96 5.09 21.42
C ARG A 176 16.31 4.28 22.66
N LEU A 177 15.60 3.17 22.91
CA LEU A 177 15.88 2.28 24.03
C LEU A 177 17.23 1.57 23.87
N ALA A 178 17.59 1.15 22.65
CA ALA A 178 18.88 0.51 22.39
C ALA A 178 20.10 1.44 22.51
N ARG A 179 19.88 2.77 22.53
CA ARG A 179 20.92 3.79 22.69
C ARG A 179 21.12 4.26 24.14
N ARG A 180 20.26 3.83 25.07
CA ARG A 180 20.33 4.13 26.51
C ARG A 180 20.88 2.93 27.26
#